data_AF-A0A519J2Q4-F1
#
_entry.id   AF-A0A519J2Q4-F1
#
_cell.length_a   1.000
_cell.length_b   1.000
_cell.length_c   1.000
_cell.angle_alpha   90.00
_cell.angle_beta   90.00
_cell.angle_gamma   90.00
#
_symmetry.space_group_name_H-M   'P 1'
#
loop_
_entity.id
_entity.type
_entity.pdbx_description
1 polymer ?
#
loop_
_entity_poly.entity_id
_entity_poly.type
_entity_poly.pdbx_seq_one_letter_code
_entity_poly.pdbx_strand_id
1 'polypeptide(L)' 'MKIKMLAGFEGPTISVAPGAVTDAFSKSDALSLIEHGYAVPVVEEKVERTVKTPPPETRA' A
#
# COMPACT_ATOMS: atom_id res chain seq x y z
N MET A 1 3.31 7.95 7.34
CA MET A 1 2.15 7.01 7.25
C MET A 1 2.70 5.63 7.57
N LYS A 2 2.05 4.84 8.44
CA LYS A 2 2.58 3.50 8.77
C LYS A 2 2.32 2.53 7.63
N ILE A 3 3.36 1.88 7.15
CA ILE A 3 3.30 0.82 6.14
C ILE A 3 4.10 -0.40 6.60
N LYS A 4 3.65 -1.58 6.24
CA LYS A 4 4.36 -2.84 6.40
C LYS A 4 5.00 -3.15 5.07
N MET A 5 6.32 -3.27 5.07
CA MET A 5 7.05 -3.64 3.87
C MET A 5 6.83 -5.13 3.58
N LEU A 6 6.57 -5.48 2.33
CA LEU A 6 6.48 -6.86 1.87
C LEU A 6 7.84 -7.39 1.40
N ALA A 7 8.68 -6.49 0.88
CA ALA A 7 10.05 -6.77 0.46
C ALA A 7 11.07 -6.10 1.39
N GLY A 8 12.30 -6.61 1.42
CA GLY A 8 13.41 -5.91 2.05
C GLY A 8 13.74 -4.64 1.27
N PHE A 9 13.97 -3.53 1.98
CA PHE A 9 14.33 -2.26 1.38
C PHE A 9 15.56 -1.71 2.09
N GLU A 10 16.60 -1.42 1.33
CA GLU A 10 17.80 -0.75 1.81
C GLU A 10 17.99 0.55 1.05
N GLY A 11 17.87 1.65 1.77
CA GLY A 11 18.11 2.99 1.28
C GLY A 11 19.31 3.63 1.98
N PRO A 12 19.74 4.81 1.52
CA PRO A 12 20.90 5.50 2.07
C PRO A 12 20.73 5.91 3.54
N THR A 13 19.49 6.05 4.01
CA THR A 13 19.18 6.55 5.36
C THR A 13 18.43 5.52 6.21
N ILE A 14 17.81 4.50 5.59
CA ILE A 14 16.98 3.52 6.29
C ILE A 14 17.17 2.14 5.68
N SER A 15 17.21 1.11 6.51
CA SER A 15 17.03 -0.28 6.09
C SER A 15 15.81 -0.87 6.78
N VAL A 16 14.94 -1.51 6.01
CA VAL A 16 13.68 -2.10 6.46
C VAL A 16 13.65 -3.56 6.04
N ALA A 17 13.53 -4.44 7.02
CA ALA A 17 13.39 -5.86 6.76
C ALA A 17 12.01 -6.17 6.13
N PRO A 18 11.91 -7.23 5.30
CA PRO A 18 10.61 -7.70 4.83
C PRO A 18 9.71 -8.05 6.02
N GLY A 19 8.47 -7.59 5.97
CA GLY A 19 7.48 -7.74 7.04
C GLY A 19 7.59 -6.72 8.18
N ALA A 20 8.63 -5.87 8.20
CA ALA A 20 8.75 -4.83 9.20
C ALA A 20 7.77 -3.67 8.93
N VAL A 21 7.25 -3.10 10.02
CA VAL A 21 6.38 -1.92 10.01
C VAL A 21 7.24 -0.69 10.18
N THR A 22 7.06 0.29 9.31
CA THR A 22 7.80 1.56 9.36
C THR A 22 6.89 2.73 9.00
N ASP A 23 7.17 3.88 9.61
CA ASP A 23 6.58 5.18 9.27
C ASP A 23 7.59 6.17 8.68
N ALA A 24 8.82 5.70 8.39
CA ALA A 24 9.92 6.51 7.88
C ALA A 24 9.71 7.07 6.47
N PHE A 25 8.67 6.63 5.75
CA PHE A 25 8.35 7.11 4.42
C PHE A 25 7.35 8.27 4.46
N SER A 26 7.63 9.29 3.65
CA SER A 26 6.67 10.35 3.31
C SER A 26 5.41 9.75 2.70
N LYS A 27 4.28 10.45 2.84
CA LYS A 27 2.98 9.94 2.38
C LYS A 27 2.97 9.58 0.89
N SER A 28 3.59 10.40 0.04
CA SER A 28 3.67 10.14 -1.41
C SER A 28 4.50 8.91 -1.75
N ASP A 29 5.69 8.76 -1.14
CA ASP A 29 6.53 7.57 -1.33
C ASP A 29 5.86 6.30 -0.80
N ALA A 30 5.23 6.38 0.38
CA ALA A 30 4.49 5.28 0.96
C ALA A 30 3.34 4.82 0.05
N LEU A 31 2.61 5.76 -0.58
CA LEU A 31 1.57 5.45 -1.55
C LEU A 31 2.14 4.79 -2.80
N SER A 32 3.24 5.30 -3.35
CA SER A 32 3.90 4.70 -4.52
C SER A 32 4.36 3.26 -4.23
N LEU A 33 4.95 3.01 -3.06
CA LEU A 33 5.33 1.67 -2.62
C LEU A 33 4.13 0.72 -2.50
N ILE A 34 2.97 1.23 -2.08
CA ILE A 34 1.73 0.44 -2.02
C ILE A 34 1.18 0.18 -3.42
N GLU A 35 1.15 1.18 -4.30
CA GLU A 35 0.64 1.05 -5.67
C GLU A 35 1.47 0.07 -6.50
N HIS A 36 2.80 0.05 -6.31
CA HIS A 36 3.69 -0.91 -6.93
C HIS A 36 3.74 -2.28 -6.24
N GLY A 37 3.04 -2.46 -5.12
CA GLY A 37 2.91 -3.74 -4.41
C GLY A 37 4.11 -4.12 -3.52
N TYR A 38 4.99 -3.18 -3.19
CA TYR A 38 6.13 -3.41 -2.30
C TYR A 38 5.78 -3.28 -0.81
N ALA A 39 4.68 -2.61 -0.49
CA ALA A 39 4.24 -2.39 0.88
C ALA A 39 2.72 -2.44 1.02
N VAL A 40 2.24 -2.58 2.26
CA VAL A 40 0.82 -2.48 2.61
C VAL A 40 0.61 -1.46 3.71
N PRO A 41 -0.47 -0.66 3.69
CA PRO A 41 -0.75 0.29 4.77
C PRO A 41 -1.02 -0.46 6.09
N VAL A 42 -0.45 0.04 7.19
CA VAL A 42 -0.66 -0.46 8.55
C VAL A 42 -1.50 0.57 9.29
N VAL A 43 -2.77 0.66 8.90
CA VAL A 43 -3.78 1.46 9.58
C VAL A 43 -5.09 0.66 9.55
N GLU A 44 -5.80 0.63 10.67
CA GLU A 44 -7.13 0.03 10.87
C GLU A 44 -8.25 0.69 10.03
N GLU A 45 -7.92 1.63 9.15
CA GLU A 45 -8.88 2.40 8.37
C GLU A 45 -9.10 1.74 7.01
N LYS A 46 -10.11 0.87 7.01
CA LYS A 46 -10.99 0.48 5.90
C LYS A 46 -10.61 1.12 4.56
N VAL A 47 -9.84 0.40 3.75
CA VAL A 47 -9.80 0.66 2.31
C VAL A 47 -11.20 0.36 1.79
N GLU A 48 -12.07 1.37 1.74
CA GLU A 48 -13.31 1.31 0.96
C GLU A 48 -12.88 1.19 -0.51
N ARG A 49 -12.70 -0.06 -0.95
CA ARG A 49 -12.69 -0.40 -2.36
C ARG A 49 -14.08 -0.09 -2.88
N THR A 50 -14.30 1.12 -3.35
CA THR A 50 -15.34 1.37 -4.34
C THR A 50 -14.91 0.67 -5.62
N VAL A 51 -15.11 -0.65 -5.66
CA VAL A 51 -15.15 -1.39 -6.90
C VAL A 51 -16.39 -0.86 -7.60
N LYS A 52 -16.22 -0.03 -8.64
CA LYS A 52 -17.33 0.31 -9.52
C LYS A 52 -17.84 -1.01 -10.10
N THR A 53 -18.95 -1.53 -9.55
CA THR A 53 -19.67 -2.64 -10.13
C THR A 53 -19.97 -2.27 -11.58
N PRO A 54 -19.49 -3.04 -12.58
CA PRO A 54 -19.87 -2.77 -13.96
C PRO A 54 -21.41 -2.85 -14.05
N PRO A 55 -22.06 -1.94 -14.79
CA PRO A 55 -23.52 -1.96 -14.92
C PRO A 55 -23.96 -3.33 -15.47
N PRO A 56 -25.08 -3.90 -14.97
CA PRO A 56 -25.58 -5.16 -15.49
C PRO A 56 -25.93 -4.99 -16.97
N GLU A 57 -25.31 -5.78 -17.85
CA GLU A 57 -25.65 -5.82 -19.26
C GLU A 57 -27.05 -6.44 -19.41
N THR A 58 -28.06 -5.61 -19.70
CA THR A 58 -29.38 -6.07 -20.12
C THR A 58 -29.29 -6.56 -21.56
N ARG A 59 -29.36 -7.88 -21.78
CA ARG A 59 -29.59 -8.44 -23.11
C ARG A 59 -31.10 -8.44 -23.38
N ALA A 60 -31.51 -7.65 -24.37
CA ALA A 60 -32.87 -7.64 -24.92
C ALA A 60 -33.16 -8.91 -25.74
#